data_AF-A0A4Z2DEI7-F1
#
_entry.id   AF-A0A4Z2DEI7-F1
#
_cell.length_a   1.000
_cell.length_b   1.000
_cell.length_c   1.000
_cell.angle_alpha   90.00
_cell.angle_beta   90.00
_cell.angle_gamma   90.00
#
_symmetry.space_group_name_H-M   'P 1'
#
loop_
_entity.id
_entity.type
_entity.pdbx_description
1 polymer ?
#
loop_
_entity_poly.entity_id
_entity_poly.type
_entity_poly.pdbx_seq_one_letter_code
_entity_poly.pdbx_strand_id
1 'polypeptide(L)'
;MLTVFVLICFSFYSLASSKVDLWQMGGLFSAFFAVLTYLFCIFNRTPETFFSGLSSKTAYRFCGLKSYEDQVSDQFKRCSLVHVNALFRHGTRTPDSKSIKSFADLYKRLKKSYDSGSPIPNKFLTHPIPFEDAPVKELLPRGFEEHDGLGRRFSYLMRQYFNFTIENINFYSSSIDRCIASGRAFYNGFIDGPPVKPVWNRTLYCGDDDLPKYCLLDEPLGANNHNSYSKNITINNYLLRFFADCKNYIEKIEKNKSALQEYYKFSNSSYVTTSYENFIKRFHLKPEEYTPDDLKKIFFACSYEIAVMNDYDDVSPWCSLLTPNDFPIWEYLADLKHYWRKSYGYELNYKQSCPLLGEMLQQIYDVAINFKKGNYNQNNPLLHRGSFWFGHAETVLPIVAALGIFNDSVGHSTLHKLTADNFNERLRMIYDTDIPSTMFRTSYIAPFAGNVALLLYYCPDL
;
A
#
# COMPACT_ATOMS: atom_id res chain seq x y z
N MET A 1 -14.33 1.61 -31.49
CA MET A 1 -13.49 2.78 -31.85
C MET A 1 -13.18 2.84 -33.35
N LEU A 2 -12.70 1.75 -33.99
CA LEU A 2 -12.49 1.68 -35.44
C LEU A 2 -13.75 1.95 -36.28
N THR A 3 -14.91 1.44 -35.85
CA THR A 3 -16.17 1.52 -36.63
C THR A 3 -16.75 2.94 -36.70
N VAL A 4 -16.53 3.76 -35.66
CA VAL A 4 -16.94 5.17 -35.62
C VAL A 4 -15.96 6.03 -36.44
N PHE A 5 -14.68 5.67 -36.45
CA PHE A 5 -13.63 6.31 -37.26
C PHE A 5 -13.91 6.21 -38.77
N VAL A 6 -14.36 5.04 -39.24
CA VAL A 6 -14.65 4.81 -40.67
C VAL A 6 -15.89 5.60 -41.13
N LEU A 7 -16.95 5.65 -40.32
CA LEU A 7 -18.18 6.39 -40.66
C LEU A 7 -17.95 7.91 -40.77
N ILE A 8 -17.10 8.48 -39.89
CA ILE A 8 -16.80 9.91 -39.90
C ILE A 8 -15.91 10.29 -41.10
N CYS A 9 -14.90 9.47 -41.43
CA CYS A 9 -14.09 9.68 -42.64
C CYS A 9 -14.93 9.66 -43.94
N PHE A 10 -15.95 8.80 -44.01
CA PHE A 10 -16.87 8.77 -45.16
C PHE A 10 -17.74 10.03 -45.27
N SER A 11 -18.19 10.59 -44.13
CA SER A 11 -18.94 11.86 -44.12
C SER A 11 -18.10 13.05 -44.57
N PHE A 12 -16.80 13.11 -44.18
CA PHE A 12 -15.89 14.17 -44.62
C PHE A 12 -15.49 14.07 -46.10
N TYR A 13 -15.37 12.84 -46.65
CA TYR A 13 -15.10 12.66 -48.07
C TYR A 13 -16.26 13.15 -48.96
N SER A 14 -17.51 13.01 -48.48
CA SER A 14 -18.69 13.48 -49.21
C SER A 14 -18.86 15.01 -49.19
N LEU A 15 -18.31 15.71 -48.20
CA LEU A 15 -18.39 17.18 -48.07
C LEU A 15 -17.39 17.92 -48.97
N ALA A 16 -16.27 17.30 -49.33
CA ALA A 16 -15.26 17.87 -50.23
C ALA A 16 -15.73 18.03 -51.69
N SER A 17 -16.90 17.49 -52.05
CA SER A 17 -17.51 17.61 -53.38
C SER A 17 -18.34 18.89 -53.59
N SER A 18 -18.51 19.72 -52.56
CA SER A 18 -19.28 20.97 -52.64
C SER A 18 -18.38 22.16 -52.32
N LYS A 19 -18.61 23.31 -52.97
CA LYS A 19 -17.84 24.56 -52.77
C LYS A 19 -18.02 25.08 -51.34
N VAL A 20 -17.38 24.46 -50.37
CA VAL A 20 -17.33 24.90 -48.97
C VAL A 20 -16.08 25.77 -48.80
N ASP A 21 -16.28 26.93 -48.18
CA ASP A 21 -15.26 27.95 -47.98
C ASP A 21 -14.08 27.39 -47.15
N LEU A 22 -12.84 27.58 -47.61
CA LEU A 22 -11.63 26.99 -46.98
C LEU A 22 -11.51 27.39 -45.49
N TRP A 23 -12.03 28.56 -45.13
CA TRP A 23 -12.08 29.06 -43.75
C TRP A 23 -13.04 28.27 -42.85
N GLN A 24 -14.20 27.83 -43.36
CA GLN A 24 -15.13 26.99 -42.61
C GLN A 24 -14.58 25.58 -42.37
N MET A 25 -13.87 25.03 -43.36
CA MET A 25 -13.18 23.74 -43.24
C MET A 25 -12.05 23.79 -42.20
N GLY A 26 -11.28 24.88 -42.15
CA GLY A 26 -10.24 25.09 -41.14
C GLY A 26 -10.78 25.20 -39.71
N GLY A 27 -11.91 25.90 -39.53
CA GLY A 27 -12.59 26.00 -38.23
C GLY A 27 -13.14 24.67 -37.73
N LEU A 28 -13.75 23.87 -38.62
CA LEU A 28 -14.26 22.53 -38.29
C LEU A 28 -13.15 21.54 -37.97
N PHE A 29 -12.02 21.60 -38.69
CA PHE A 29 -10.84 20.79 -38.39
C PHE A 29 -10.23 21.14 -37.03
N SER A 30 -10.09 22.43 -36.72
CA SER A 30 -9.57 22.88 -35.41
C SER A 30 -10.48 22.45 -34.26
N ALA A 31 -11.81 22.59 -34.41
CA ALA A 31 -12.78 22.13 -33.42
C ALA A 31 -12.75 20.61 -33.25
N PHE A 32 -12.62 19.84 -34.34
CA PHE A 32 -12.49 18.38 -34.28
C PHE A 32 -11.21 17.97 -33.55
N PHE A 33 -10.06 18.59 -33.86
CA PHE A 33 -8.82 18.31 -33.14
C PHE A 33 -8.92 18.71 -31.67
N ALA A 34 -9.53 19.85 -31.33
CA ALA A 34 -9.73 20.26 -29.94
C ALA A 34 -10.60 19.23 -29.18
N VAL A 35 -11.70 18.76 -29.77
CA VAL A 35 -12.56 17.72 -29.20
C VAL A 35 -11.83 16.39 -29.11
N LEU A 36 -11.08 15.99 -30.15
CA LEU A 36 -10.32 14.75 -30.14
C LEU A 36 -9.23 14.78 -29.09
N THR A 37 -8.54 15.92 -28.92
CA THR A 37 -7.51 16.12 -27.89
C THR A 37 -8.13 16.16 -26.50
N TYR A 38 -9.28 16.81 -26.33
CA TYR A 38 -10.06 16.81 -25.09
C TYR A 38 -10.53 15.40 -24.72
N LEU A 39 -11.06 14.64 -25.67
CA LEU A 39 -11.45 13.24 -25.48
C LEU A 39 -10.21 12.37 -25.24
N PHE A 40 -9.09 12.58 -25.94
CA PHE A 40 -7.83 11.87 -25.66
C PHE A 40 -7.33 12.18 -24.25
N CYS A 41 -7.40 13.42 -23.78
CA CYS A 41 -7.06 13.81 -22.41
C CYS A 41 -7.98 13.16 -21.38
N ILE A 42 -9.29 13.07 -21.65
CA ILE A 42 -10.25 12.40 -20.78
C ILE A 42 -10.03 10.89 -20.75
N PHE A 43 -9.82 10.26 -21.91
CA PHE A 43 -9.68 8.81 -22.03
C PHE A 43 -8.27 8.27 -21.73
N ASN A 44 -7.21 9.09 -21.79
CA ASN A 44 -5.87 8.74 -21.30
C ASN A 44 -5.73 8.90 -19.79
N ARG A 45 -6.66 9.58 -19.12
CA ARG A 45 -6.72 9.57 -17.67
C ARG A 45 -7.30 8.22 -17.25
N THR A 46 -6.45 7.26 -16.88
CA THR A 46 -6.92 6.13 -16.07
C THR A 46 -7.41 6.71 -14.76
N PRO A 47 -8.73 6.70 -14.48
CA PRO A 47 -9.23 7.14 -13.18
C PRO A 47 -8.56 6.25 -12.14
N GLU A 48 -8.19 6.82 -11.01
CA GLU A 48 -7.85 5.97 -9.88
C GLU A 48 -9.01 5.01 -9.61
N THR A 49 -8.69 3.73 -9.47
CA THR A 49 -9.70 2.75 -9.09
C THR A 49 -10.23 3.15 -7.72
N PHE A 50 -11.54 3.09 -7.52
CA PHE A 50 -12.15 3.31 -6.21
C PHE A 50 -11.44 2.58 -5.04
N PHE A 51 -10.82 1.42 -5.31
CA PHE A 51 -10.10 0.60 -4.32
C PHE A 51 -8.70 1.10 -3.94
N SER A 52 -8.16 2.13 -4.61
CA SER A 52 -6.87 2.70 -4.25
C SER A 52 -6.96 3.60 -3.02
N GLY A 53 -8.14 4.13 -2.70
CA GLY A 53 -8.38 5.06 -1.59
C GLY A 53 -8.67 4.43 -0.22
N LEU A 54 -8.07 3.28 0.13
CA LEU A 54 -8.39 2.51 1.35
C LEU A 54 -7.32 2.64 2.46
N SER A 55 -6.53 3.73 2.42
CA SER A 55 -5.43 4.03 3.35
C SER A 55 -4.50 2.81 3.55
N SER A 56 -4.02 2.57 4.78
CA SER A 56 -3.16 1.41 5.10
C SER A 56 -3.79 0.03 4.89
N LYS A 57 -5.02 -0.06 4.41
CA LYS A 57 -5.73 -1.31 4.14
C LYS A 57 -5.94 -1.55 2.65
N THR A 58 -5.52 -0.63 1.79
CA THR A 58 -5.38 -0.86 0.34
C THR A 58 -4.53 -2.11 0.09
N ALA A 59 -5.01 -2.98 -0.81
CA ALA A 59 -4.27 -4.14 -1.31
C ALA A 59 -3.09 -3.68 -2.17
N TYR A 60 -1.99 -4.42 -2.22
CA TYR A 60 -0.83 -3.99 -3.02
C TYR A 60 -1.18 -3.78 -4.50
N ARG A 61 -1.99 -4.68 -5.07
CA ARG A 61 -2.46 -4.60 -6.48
C ARG A 61 -3.36 -3.41 -6.78
N PHE A 62 -3.96 -2.79 -5.77
CA PHE A 62 -4.84 -1.63 -5.91
C PHE A 62 -4.11 -0.33 -5.54
N CYS A 63 -2.80 -0.39 -5.28
CA CYS A 63 -2.01 0.82 -5.10
C CYS A 63 -2.06 1.66 -6.38
N GLY A 64 -2.63 2.87 -6.29
CA GLY A 64 -2.78 3.80 -7.40
C GLY A 64 -1.53 4.65 -7.69
N LEU A 65 -0.42 4.40 -6.98
CA LEU A 65 0.81 5.16 -7.15
C LEU A 65 1.38 4.93 -8.56
N LYS A 66 1.37 5.99 -9.37
CA LYS A 66 1.95 5.98 -10.71
C LYS A 66 3.47 6.12 -10.63
N SER A 67 4.17 5.45 -11.55
CA SER A 67 5.62 5.65 -11.71
C SER A 67 5.89 7.13 -11.98
N TYR A 68 6.83 7.70 -11.26
CA TYR A 68 7.38 9.01 -11.56
C TYR A 68 8.75 8.79 -12.20
N GLU A 69 8.80 8.91 -13.53
CA GLU A 69 10.05 8.89 -14.28
C GLU A 69 10.51 10.34 -14.43
N ASP A 70 11.57 10.72 -13.72
CA ASP A 70 12.30 11.93 -14.02
C ASP A 70 13.23 11.69 -15.24
N GLN A 71 13.75 12.76 -15.83
CA GLN A 71 14.75 12.65 -16.91
C GLN A 71 16.06 11.97 -16.45
N VAL A 72 16.25 11.78 -15.14
CA VAL A 72 17.40 11.05 -14.56
C VAL A 72 17.23 9.54 -14.75
N SER A 73 15.99 9.04 -14.76
CA SER A 73 15.66 7.63 -15.02
C SER A 73 16.16 7.13 -16.38
N ASP A 74 16.19 7.99 -17.40
CA ASP A 74 16.77 7.66 -18.72
C ASP A 74 18.29 7.46 -18.67
N GLN A 75 18.98 8.17 -17.78
CA GLN A 75 20.44 8.07 -17.64
C GLN A 75 20.85 6.71 -17.07
N PHE A 76 20.00 6.12 -16.22
CA PHE A 76 20.22 4.78 -15.67
C PHE A 76 20.10 3.65 -16.69
N LYS A 77 19.58 3.90 -17.91
CA LYS A 77 19.57 2.90 -18.99
C LYS A 77 20.96 2.43 -19.40
N ARG A 78 22.00 3.25 -19.16
CA ARG A 78 23.41 2.91 -19.42
C ARG A 78 24.13 2.35 -18.19
N CYS A 79 23.42 2.13 -17.09
CA CYS A 79 23.99 1.65 -15.84
C CYS A 79 23.66 0.17 -15.60
N SER A 80 24.50 -0.48 -14.80
CA SER A 80 24.28 -1.86 -14.35
C SER A 80 23.89 -1.86 -12.88
N LEU A 81 22.80 -2.56 -12.53
CA LEU A 81 22.42 -2.75 -11.12
C LEU A 81 23.50 -3.56 -10.40
N VAL A 82 23.90 -3.14 -9.20
CA VAL A 82 24.94 -3.80 -8.39
C VAL A 82 24.35 -4.43 -7.13
N HIS A 83 23.40 -3.74 -6.49
CA HIS A 83 22.83 -4.15 -5.21
C HIS A 83 21.41 -3.62 -5.00
N VAL A 84 20.60 -4.37 -4.25
CA VAL A 84 19.22 -4.01 -3.88
C VAL A 84 19.05 -4.04 -2.37
N ASN A 85 18.62 -2.93 -1.77
CA ASN A 85 18.25 -2.87 -0.36
C ASN A 85 16.78 -2.45 -0.23
N ALA A 86 15.89 -3.35 0.19
CA ALA A 86 14.45 -3.12 0.16
C ALA A 86 13.75 -3.46 1.47
N LEU A 87 12.89 -2.54 1.93
CA LEU A 87 12.06 -2.68 3.12
C LEU A 87 10.60 -2.87 2.70
N PHE A 88 9.99 -3.93 3.22
CA PHE A 88 8.61 -4.30 2.97
C PHE A 88 7.78 -4.23 4.25
N ARG A 89 6.56 -3.74 4.13
CA ARG A 89 5.50 -4.03 5.09
C ARG A 89 5.01 -5.47 4.89
N HIS A 90 4.59 -6.13 5.96
CA HIS A 90 3.89 -7.41 5.85
C HIS A 90 2.70 -7.36 4.87
N GLY A 91 2.35 -8.52 4.30
CA GLY A 91 1.24 -8.65 3.35
C GLY A 91 -0.14 -8.52 3.99
N THR A 92 -1.15 -8.76 3.17
CA THR A 92 -2.56 -8.77 3.55
C THR A 92 -2.83 -9.75 4.69
N ARG A 93 -3.57 -9.28 5.70
CA ARG A 93 -3.80 -10.02 6.96
C ARG A 93 -5.20 -9.81 7.51
N THR A 94 -5.61 -10.68 8.43
CA THR A 94 -6.84 -10.52 9.20
C THR A 94 -6.79 -9.30 10.14
N PRO A 95 -7.94 -8.74 10.54
CA PRO A 95 -8.00 -7.66 11.51
C PRO A 95 -7.56 -8.07 12.93
N ASP A 96 -7.51 -7.11 13.86
CA ASP A 96 -7.37 -7.43 15.28
C ASP A 96 -8.72 -7.80 15.91
N SER A 97 -8.70 -8.43 17.09
CA SER A 97 -9.89 -8.97 17.74
C SER A 97 -10.91 -7.88 18.08
N LYS A 98 -10.45 -6.67 18.40
CA LYS A 98 -11.31 -5.51 18.65
C LYS A 98 -12.05 -5.10 17.37
N SER A 99 -11.35 -5.09 16.25
CA SER A 99 -11.92 -4.78 14.94
C SER A 99 -12.95 -5.84 14.53
N ILE A 100 -12.60 -7.13 14.60
CA ILE A 100 -13.51 -8.25 14.27
C ILE A 100 -14.79 -8.16 15.11
N LYS A 101 -14.65 -8.01 16.43
CA LYS A 101 -15.78 -7.83 17.32
C LYS A 101 -16.63 -6.61 16.94
N SER A 102 -15.99 -5.47 16.63
CA SER A 102 -16.72 -4.26 16.24
C SER A 102 -17.51 -4.40 14.94
N PHE A 103 -17.02 -5.21 13.99
CA PHE A 103 -17.74 -5.53 12.76
C PHE A 103 -18.96 -6.41 13.05
N ALA A 104 -18.79 -7.45 13.88
CA ALA A 104 -19.88 -8.32 14.31
C ALA A 104 -20.97 -7.56 15.09
N ASP A 105 -20.57 -6.71 16.03
CA ASP A 105 -21.50 -5.90 16.83
C ASP A 105 -22.27 -4.89 15.96
N LEU A 106 -21.61 -4.27 14.97
CA LEU A 106 -22.26 -3.37 14.02
C LEU A 106 -23.21 -4.13 13.07
N TYR A 107 -22.80 -5.29 12.56
CA TYR A 107 -23.66 -6.14 11.73
C TYR A 107 -24.95 -6.50 12.47
N LYS A 108 -24.87 -6.91 13.74
CA LYS A 108 -26.05 -7.24 14.57
C LYS A 108 -27.00 -6.05 14.73
N ARG A 109 -26.47 -4.84 14.96
CA ARG A 109 -27.30 -3.62 15.04
C ARG A 109 -27.97 -3.30 13.71
N LEU A 110 -27.23 -3.35 12.59
CA LEU A 110 -27.77 -3.12 11.26
C LEU A 110 -28.84 -4.16 10.91
N LYS A 111 -28.64 -5.43 11.23
CA LYS A 111 -29.64 -6.48 11.07
C LYS A 111 -30.92 -6.17 11.85
N LYS A 112 -30.82 -5.73 13.11
CA LYS A 112 -31.99 -5.32 13.91
C LYS A 112 -32.74 -4.13 13.26
N SER A 113 -32.01 -3.16 12.71
CA SER A 113 -32.61 -2.04 11.99
C SER A 113 -33.33 -2.50 10.72
N TYR A 114 -32.74 -3.42 9.96
CA TYR A 114 -33.40 -4.05 8.81
C TYR A 114 -34.67 -4.78 9.21
N ASP A 115 -34.62 -5.59 10.26
CA ASP A 115 -35.77 -6.33 10.81
C ASP A 115 -36.88 -5.35 11.28
N SER A 116 -36.54 -4.07 11.51
CA SER A 116 -37.46 -2.97 11.86
C SER A 116 -37.91 -2.11 10.67
N GLY A 117 -37.57 -2.48 9.43
CA GLY A 117 -37.99 -1.81 8.19
C GLY A 117 -36.97 -0.85 7.56
N SER A 118 -35.74 -0.76 8.08
CA SER A 118 -34.68 0.03 7.44
C SER A 118 -34.28 -0.56 6.08
N PRO A 119 -34.08 0.26 5.02
CA PRO A 119 -33.74 -0.20 3.67
C PRO A 119 -32.27 -0.61 3.51
N ILE A 120 -31.80 -1.51 4.37
CA ILE A 120 -30.45 -2.07 4.30
C ILE A 120 -30.41 -3.14 3.19
N PRO A 121 -29.39 -3.16 2.31
CA PRO A 121 -29.36 -4.10 1.19
C PRO A 121 -29.41 -5.55 1.65
N ASN A 122 -30.29 -6.38 1.06
CA ASN A 122 -30.40 -7.80 1.42
C ASN A 122 -29.07 -8.55 1.22
N LYS A 123 -28.29 -8.18 0.19
CA LYS A 123 -26.96 -8.76 -0.07
C LYS A 123 -26.01 -8.59 1.12
N PHE A 124 -26.11 -7.49 1.87
CA PHE A 124 -25.33 -7.28 3.09
C PHE A 124 -25.72 -8.25 4.21
N LEU A 125 -27.01 -8.56 4.35
CA LEU A 125 -27.52 -9.43 5.42
C LEU A 125 -27.24 -10.91 5.15
N THR A 126 -27.21 -11.31 3.88
CA THR A 126 -26.82 -12.67 3.49
C THR A 126 -25.31 -12.86 3.42
N HIS A 127 -24.53 -11.78 3.53
CA HIS A 127 -23.08 -11.82 3.49
C HIS A 127 -22.52 -12.24 4.87
N PRO A 128 -21.55 -13.17 4.92
CA PRO A 128 -20.90 -13.54 6.18
C PRO A 128 -20.29 -12.33 6.90
N ILE A 129 -20.30 -12.36 8.23
CA ILE A 129 -19.61 -11.31 9.01
C ILE A 129 -18.10 -11.43 8.72
N PRO A 130 -17.44 -10.33 8.31
CA PRO A 130 -16.04 -10.40 7.92
C PRO A 130 -15.18 -10.90 9.07
N PHE A 131 -14.47 -12.00 8.83
CA PHE A 131 -13.45 -12.53 9.73
C PHE A 131 -13.96 -13.04 11.09
N GLU A 132 -15.26 -13.32 11.28
CA GLU A 132 -15.84 -13.71 12.58
C GLU A 132 -15.11 -14.88 13.25
N ASP A 133 -14.71 -15.89 12.47
CA ASP A 133 -13.97 -17.08 12.93
C ASP A 133 -12.50 -17.10 12.46
N ALA A 134 -12.01 -15.99 11.92
CA ALA A 134 -10.66 -15.95 11.37
C ALA A 134 -9.61 -15.78 12.49
N PRO A 135 -8.44 -16.41 12.35
CA PRO A 135 -7.34 -16.21 13.30
C PRO A 135 -6.86 -14.76 13.24
N VAL A 136 -6.48 -14.21 14.38
CA VAL A 136 -6.41 -12.76 14.58
C VAL A 136 -5.03 -12.22 14.20
N LYS A 137 -4.96 -11.13 13.43
CA LYS A 137 -3.73 -10.49 12.93
C LYS A 137 -2.79 -11.39 12.09
N GLU A 138 -3.29 -12.53 11.62
CA GLU A 138 -2.54 -13.51 10.83
C GLU A 138 -2.44 -13.13 9.35
N LEU A 139 -1.34 -13.53 8.72
CA LEU A 139 -1.17 -13.34 7.28
C LEU A 139 -2.15 -14.22 6.51
N LEU A 140 -2.91 -13.61 5.59
CA LEU A 140 -3.91 -14.31 4.76
C LEU A 140 -3.26 -14.90 3.51
N PRO A 141 -3.91 -15.85 2.80
CA PRO A 141 -3.34 -16.46 1.59
C PRO A 141 -2.91 -15.41 0.57
N ARG A 142 -3.72 -14.34 0.44
CA ARG A 142 -3.39 -13.18 -0.38
C ARG A 142 -2.07 -12.51 0.01
N GLY A 143 -1.79 -12.40 1.30
CA GLY A 143 -0.53 -11.85 1.80
C GLY A 143 0.69 -12.73 1.49
N PHE A 144 0.51 -14.05 1.42
CA PHE A 144 1.57 -14.96 0.94
C PHE A 144 1.81 -14.77 -0.57
N GLU A 145 0.75 -14.70 -1.38
CA GLU A 145 0.84 -14.45 -2.83
C GLU A 145 1.52 -13.11 -3.15
N GLU A 146 1.16 -12.04 -2.42
CA GLU A 146 1.76 -10.72 -2.57
C GLU A 146 3.28 -10.77 -2.43
N HIS A 147 3.77 -11.44 -1.36
CA HIS A 147 5.19 -11.52 -1.06
C HIS A 147 5.94 -12.52 -1.94
N ASP A 148 5.36 -13.68 -2.25
CA ASP A 148 5.94 -14.62 -3.24
C ASP A 148 6.14 -13.93 -4.60
N GLY A 149 5.11 -13.23 -5.09
CA GLY A 149 5.19 -12.46 -6.33
C GLY A 149 6.23 -11.34 -6.27
N LEU A 150 6.36 -10.63 -5.15
CA LEU A 150 7.43 -9.63 -4.95
C LEU A 150 8.81 -10.29 -4.98
N GLY A 151 9.00 -11.42 -4.30
CA GLY A 151 10.24 -12.19 -4.29
C GLY A 151 10.67 -12.60 -5.70
N ARG A 152 9.75 -13.17 -6.48
CA ARG A 152 10.00 -13.53 -7.89
C ARG A 152 10.41 -12.33 -8.73
N ARG A 153 9.72 -11.20 -8.60
CA ARG A 153 10.04 -9.97 -9.36
C ARG A 153 11.42 -9.42 -9.02
N PHE A 154 11.79 -9.37 -7.74
CA PHE A 154 13.13 -8.93 -7.35
C PHE A 154 14.22 -9.90 -7.80
N SER A 155 14.01 -11.21 -7.70
CA SER A 155 14.96 -12.22 -8.20
C SER A 155 15.14 -12.08 -9.71
N TYR A 156 14.04 -11.97 -10.46
CA TYR A 156 14.06 -11.75 -11.90
C TYR A 156 14.83 -10.48 -12.27
N LEU A 157 14.54 -9.35 -11.62
CA LEU A 157 15.23 -8.07 -11.83
C LEU A 157 16.74 -8.22 -11.61
N MET A 158 17.17 -8.78 -10.48
CA MET A 158 18.58 -8.91 -10.13
C MET A 158 19.32 -9.84 -11.11
N ARG A 159 18.69 -10.95 -11.51
CA ARG A 159 19.27 -11.91 -12.47
C ARG A 159 19.45 -11.34 -13.89
N GLN A 160 18.79 -10.24 -14.23
CA GLN A 160 19.08 -9.54 -15.50
C GLN A 160 20.48 -8.90 -15.51
N TYR A 161 21.08 -8.63 -14.35
CA TYR A 161 22.30 -7.83 -14.24
C TYR A 161 23.50 -8.59 -13.67
N PHE A 162 23.30 -9.61 -12.84
CA PHE A 162 24.39 -10.37 -12.23
C PHE A 162 23.96 -11.75 -11.75
N ASN A 163 24.92 -12.66 -11.68
CA ASN A 163 24.75 -13.94 -11.00
C ASN A 163 24.92 -13.76 -9.49
N PHE A 164 24.07 -14.45 -8.71
CA PHE A 164 24.16 -14.50 -7.27
C PHE A 164 23.68 -15.86 -6.74
N THR A 165 24.22 -16.26 -5.60
CA THR A 165 23.70 -17.35 -4.77
C THR A 165 22.94 -16.77 -3.59
N ILE A 166 22.23 -17.62 -2.84
CA ILE A 166 21.49 -17.15 -1.66
C ILE A 166 22.41 -16.60 -0.57
N GLU A 167 23.69 -16.99 -0.56
CA GLU A 167 24.71 -16.49 0.35
C GLU A 167 25.05 -15.01 0.12
N ASN A 168 24.75 -14.48 -1.07
CA ASN A 168 24.90 -13.07 -1.38
C ASN A 168 23.73 -12.21 -0.90
N ILE A 169 22.72 -12.79 -0.25
CA ILE A 169 21.44 -12.14 0.04
C ILE A 169 21.11 -12.29 1.52
N ASN A 170 20.78 -11.19 2.17
CA ASN A 170 20.34 -11.18 3.57
C ASN A 170 18.84 -10.93 3.65
N PHE A 171 18.16 -11.68 4.53
CA PHE A 171 16.76 -11.46 4.85
C PHE A 171 16.61 -11.16 6.33
N TYR A 172 15.86 -10.11 6.65
CA TYR A 172 15.62 -9.64 8.00
C TYR A 172 14.14 -9.47 8.25
N SER A 173 13.65 -9.84 9.44
CA SER A 173 12.25 -9.65 9.79
C SER A 173 12.08 -9.18 11.22
N SER A 174 10.98 -8.49 11.51
CA SER A 174 10.56 -8.32 12.89
C SER A 174 10.09 -9.67 13.46
N SER A 175 10.08 -9.79 14.78
CA SER A 175 9.57 -10.96 15.52
C SER A 175 8.08 -11.25 15.32
N ILE A 176 7.35 -10.41 14.58
CA ILE A 176 5.91 -10.57 14.42
C ILE A 176 5.61 -11.64 13.37
N ASP A 177 4.76 -12.61 13.71
CA ASP A 177 4.47 -13.79 12.86
C ASP A 177 4.12 -13.44 11.41
N ARG A 178 3.22 -12.48 11.19
CA ARG A 178 2.88 -12.02 9.82
C ARG A 178 4.05 -11.42 9.05
N CYS A 179 5.04 -10.83 9.72
CA CYS A 179 6.26 -10.32 9.08
C CYS A 179 7.20 -11.47 8.73
N ILE A 180 7.36 -12.44 9.63
CA ILE A 180 8.13 -13.67 9.38
C ILE A 180 7.50 -14.45 8.21
N ALA A 181 6.19 -14.66 8.24
CA ALA A 181 5.45 -15.34 7.17
C ALA A 181 5.57 -14.60 5.83
N SER A 182 5.51 -13.27 5.83
CA SER A 182 5.74 -12.44 4.63
C SER A 182 7.15 -12.65 4.09
N GLY A 183 8.17 -12.59 4.95
CA GLY A 183 9.56 -12.83 4.58
C GLY A 183 9.79 -14.24 4.04
N ARG A 184 9.15 -15.26 4.61
CA ARG A 184 9.20 -16.65 4.11
C ARG A 184 8.57 -16.79 2.74
N ALA A 185 7.41 -16.17 2.52
CA ALA A 185 6.76 -16.17 1.20
C ALA A 185 7.65 -15.49 0.15
N PHE A 186 8.19 -14.32 0.48
CA PHE A 186 9.15 -13.60 -0.36
C PHE A 186 10.38 -14.45 -0.67
N TYR A 187 11.01 -15.03 0.34
CA TYR A 187 12.19 -15.88 0.18
C TYR A 187 11.91 -17.03 -0.80
N ASN A 188 10.78 -17.73 -0.66
CA ASN A 188 10.44 -18.84 -1.55
C ASN A 188 10.21 -18.37 -2.98
N GLY A 189 9.48 -17.28 -3.20
CA GLY A 189 9.36 -16.69 -4.53
C GLY A 189 10.72 -16.26 -5.10
N PHE A 190 11.60 -15.71 -4.26
CA PHE A 190 12.92 -15.22 -4.66
C PHE A 190 13.86 -16.35 -5.12
N ILE A 191 13.79 -17.52 -4.50
CA ILE A 191 14.57 -18.70 -4.92
C ILE A 191 13.89 -19.55 -6.00
N ASP A 192 12.78 -19.07 -6.57
CA ASP A 192 11.92 -19.82 -7.50
C ASP A 192 11.38 -21.15 -6.91
N GLY A 193 11.15 -21.16 -5.60
CA GLY A 193 10.55 -22.27 -4.87
C GLY A 193 9.03 -22.35 -5.08
N PRO A 194 8.38 -23.42 -4.59
CA PRO A 194 6.93 -23.52 -4.61
C PRO A 194 6.28 -22.46 -3.70
N PRO A 195 5.10 -21.90 -4.08
CA PRO A 195 4.40 -20.94 -3.24
C PRO A 195 4.09 -21.48 -1.84
N VAL A 196 4.39 -20.69 -0.81
CA VAL A 196 4.05 -21.03 0.58
C VAL A 196 2.59 -20.69 0.84
N LYS A 197 1.89 -21.60 1.52
CA LYS A 197 0.50 -21.41 1.95
C LYS A 197 0.41 -21.31 3.46
N PRO A 198 -0.61 -20.60 3.99
CA PRO A 198 -0.88 -20.60 5.42
C PRO A 198 -1.21 -22.01 5.92
N VAL A 199 -0.68 -22.36 7.10
CA VAL A 199 -0.97 -23.63 7.78
C VAL A 199 -1.93 -23.36 8.92
N TRP A 200 -3.23 -23.39 8.63
CA TRP A 200 -4.29 -23.01 9.58
C TRP A 200 -4.49 -23.99 10.74
N ASN A 201 -3.92 -25.20 10.67
CA ASN A 201 -4.05 -26.25 11.69
C ASN A 201 -2.94 -26.27 12.76
N ARG A 202 -2.00 -25.31 12.74
CA ARG A 202 -1.01 -25.15 13.81
C ARG A 202 -0.98 -23.70 14.22
N THR A 203 -1.27 -23.47 15.51
CA THR A 203 -0.94 -22.25 16.23
C THR A 203 0.50 -21.85 15.87
N LEU A 204 0.65 -20.82 15.04
CA LEU A 204 1.94 -20.23 14.69
C LEU A 204 2.44 -19.37 15.87
N TYR A 205 2.39 -19.90 17.10
CA TYR A 205 2.89 -19.23 18.29
C TYR A 205 4.42 -19.38 18.31
N CYS A 206 5.12 -18.47 17.65
CA CYS A 206 6.55 -18.25 17.91
C CYS A 206 6.67 -17.25 19.08
N GLY A 207 6.21 -17.68 20.25
CA GLY A 207 6.37 -16.94 21.50
C GLY A 207 7.59 -17.43 22.28
N ASP A 208 8.36 -16.46 22.76
CA ASP A 208 9.50 -16.51 23.67
C ASP A 208 10.88 -16.91 23.13
N ASP A 209 11.89 -16.26 23.72
CA ASP A 209 13.27 -16.08 23.28
C ASP A 209 14.14 -17.36 23.20
N ASP A 210 13.52 -18.53 23.21
CA ASP A 210 14.16 -19.82 22.94
C ASP A 210 13.36 -20.56 21.84
N LEU A 211 13.94 -20.63 20.64
CA LEU A 211 13.40 -21.34 19.47
C LEU A 211 12.89 -22.75 19.85
N PRO A 212 11.56 -23.01 19.84
CA PRO A 212 11.05 -24.35 20.10
C PRO A 212 11.31 -25.22 18.87
N LYS A 213 11.85 -26.40 19.12
CA LYS A 213 12.20 -27.46 18.15
C LYS A 213 11.02 -27.98 17.29
N TYR A 214 9.83 -27.39 17.40
CA TYR A 214 8.57 -27.86 16.82
C TYR A 214 7.85 -26.81 15.93
N CYS A 215 8.52 -25.73 15.52
CA CYS A 215 8.08 -24.91 14.37
C CYS A 215 8.27 -25.64 13.01
N LEU A 216 8.46 -26.96 13.05
CA LEU A 216 8.64 -27.82 11.91
C LEU A 216 7.27 -28.31 11.43
N LEU A 217 7.10 -28.27 10.11
CA LEU A 217 5.99 -28.91 9.43
C LEU A 217 6.10 -30.44 9.65
N ASP A 218 5.43 -31.00 10.66
CA ASP A 218 5.27 -32.45 10.71
C ASP A 218 4.18 -32.85 9.71
N GLU A 219 4.61 -33.21 8.51
CA GLU A 219 4.19 -34.37 7.70
C GLU A 219 5.15 -34.46 6.49
N PRO A 220 5.56 -35.68 6.08
CA PRO A 220 6.92 -35.95 5.64
C PRO A 220 7.16 -35.59 4.17
N LEU A 221 7.49 -34.33 3.90
CA LEU A 221 8.36 -34.03 2.77
C LEU A 221 9.76 -34.52 3.13
N GLY A 222 10.38 -35.34 2.30
CA GLY A 222 11.60 -36.11 2.59
C GLY A 222 12.63 -35.41 3.49
N ALA A 223 13.12 -36.17 4.46
CA ALA A 223 13.90 -35.78 5.64
C ALA A 223 15.29 -35.13 5.41
N ASN A 224 15.54 -34.47 4.27
CA ASN A 224 16.87 -33.96 3.95
C ASN A 224 17.01 -32.43 3.81
N ASN A 225 15.93 -31.62 3.87
CA ASN A 225 16.04 -30.16 3.65
C ASN A 225 15.37 -29.22 4.68
N HIS A 226 14.70 -29.75 5.72
CA HIS A 226 13.79 -28.93 6.56
C HIS A 226 14.45 -27.97 7.57
N ASN A 227 15.74 -28.12 7.84
CA ASN A 227 16.49 -27.19 8.71
C ASN A 227 17.10 -25.98 7.97
N SER A 228 16.95 -25.88 6.65
CA SER A 228 17.54 -24.77 5.88
C SER A 228 16.65 -23.51 5.85
N TYR A 229 15.33 -23.65 6.03
CA TYR A 229 14.38 -22.57 5.73
C TYR A 229 14.15 -21.59 6.90
N SER A 230 14.29 -22.02 8.15
CA SER A 230 14.24 -21.15 9.34
C SER A 230 15.55 -20.38 9.55
N LYS A 231 16.67 -20.88 9.02
CA LYS A 231 18.02 -20.34 9.23
C LYS A 231 18.31 -19.08 8.40
N ASN A 232 17.50 -18.77 7.38
CA ASN A 232 17.82 -17.74 6.39
C ASN A 232 17.18 -16.36 6.64
N ILE A 233 16.27 -16.22 7.62
CA ILE A 233 15.72 -14.91 8.00
C ILE A 233 16.17 -14.56 9.41
N THR A 234 16.91 -13.45 9.53
CA THR A 234 17.40 -12.95 10.81
C THR A 234 16.34 -12.06 11.47
N ILE A 235 15.99 -12.34 12.73
CA ILE A 235 15.06 -11.50 13.49
C ILE A 235 15.79 -10.26 14.02
N ASN A 236 15.29 -9.07 13.73
CA ASN A 236 15.88 -7.81 14.18
C ASN A 236 14.80 -6.79 14.61
N ASN A 237 14.35 -6.92 15.86
CA ASN A 237 13.38 -5.98 16.44
C ASN A 237 13.95 -4.59 16.66
N TYR A 238 15.23 -4.49 17.01
CA TYR A 238 15.88 -3.20 17.25
C TYR A 238 15.76 -2.27 16.03
N LEU A 239 16.00 -2.81 14.83
CA LEU A 239 15.89 -2.04 13.59
C LEU A 239 14.46 -1.99 13.02
N LEU A 240 13.65 -3.05 13.18
CA LEU A 240 12.34 -3.14 12.50
C LEU A 240 11.14 -2.76 13.38
N ARG A 241 11.34 -2.60 14.68
CA ARG A 241 10.32 -2.27 15.68
C ARG A 241 10.75 -1.16 16.65
N PHE A 242 11.60 -0.24 16.22
CA PHE A 242 12.01 0.93 17.02
C PHE A 242 10.83 1.69 17.69
N PHE A 243 9.65 1.69 17.07
CA PHE A 243 8.43 2.31 17.59
C PHE A 243 7.86 1.63 18.85
N ALA A 244 8.23 0.37 19.09
CA ALA A 244 7.77 -0.39 20.25
C ALA A 244 8.61 -0.11 21.50
N ASP A 245 9.86 0.34 21.34
CA ASP A 245 10.83 0.51 22.43
C ASP A 245 11.18 1.99 22.69
N CYS A 246 10.90 2.89 21.75
CA CYS A 246 11.17 4.32 21.90
C CYS A 246 10.22 4.97 22.95
N LYS A 247 10.66 5.04 24.21
CA LYS A 247 9.88 5.62 25.33
C LYS A 247 9.33 7.01 25.03
N ASN A 248 10.17 7.90 24.49
CA ASN A 248 9.76 9.26 24.12
C ASN A 248 8.62 9.26 23.10
N TYR A 249 8.67 8.36 22.10
CA TYR A 249 7.61 8.23 21.10
C TYR A 249 6.31 7.73 21.75
N ILE A 250 6.41 6.69 22.57
CA ILE A 250 5.26 6.08 23.25
C ILE A 250 4.53 7.10 24.13
N GLU A 251 5.28 7.84 24.94
CA GLU A 251 4.73 8.80 25.90
C GLU A 251 4.22 10.07 25.22
N LYS A 252 5.03 10.68 24.35
CA LYS A 252 4.71 12.01 23.78
C LYS A 252 3.77 11.96 22.59
N ILE A 253 3.66 10.82 21.90
CA ILE A 253 2.93 10.71 20.64
C ILE A 253 1.93 9.56 20.67
N GLU A 254 2.36 8.34 20.99
CA GLU A 254 1.49 7.17 20.85
C GLU A 254 0.29 7.19 21.80
N LYS A 255 0.55 7.47 23.07
CA LYS A 255 -0.45 7.56 24.15
C LYS A 255 -1.05 8.95 24.28
N ASN A 256 -0.43 9.97 23.68
CA ASN A 256 -0.85 11.36 23.79
C ASN A 256 -1.93 11.71 22.76
N LYS A 257 -3.16 11.94 23.21
CA LYS A 257 -4.26 12.37 22.33
C LYS A 257 -4.00 13.73 21.67
N SER A 258 -3.29 14.65 22.34
CA SER A 258 -2.97 15.96 21.78
C SER A 258 -2.02 15.87 20.59
N ALA A 259 -1.25 14.78 20.46
CA ALA A 259 -0.43 14.51 19.28
C ALA A 259 -1.26 14.17 18.02
N LEU A 260 -2.57 14.00 18.16
CA LEU A 260 -3.52 13.71 17.09
C LEU A 260 -4.57 14.84 16.95
N GLN A 261 -4.20 16.08 17.27
CA GLN A 261 -5.12 17.22 17.22
C GLN A 261 -5.81 17.37 15.86
N GLU A 262 -5.08 17.29 14.74
CA GLU A 262 -5.66 17.40 13.39
C GLU A 262 -6.62 16.24 13.07
N TYR A 263 -6.32 15.02 13.54
CA TYR A 263 -7.24 13.90 13.42
C TYR A 263 -8.57 14.18 14.16
N TYR A 264 -8.52 14.70 15.39
CA TYR A 264 -9.73 15.00 16.15
C TYR A 264 -10.47 16.22 15.59
N LYS A 265 -9.75 17.24 15.12
CA LYS A 265 -10.33 18.39 14.43
C LYS A 265 -11.11 17.95 13.19
N PHE A 266 -10.54 17.09 12.36
CA PHE A 266 -11.24 16.56 11.18
C PHE A 266 -12.38 15.60 11.57
N SER A 267 -12.17 14.75 12.58
CA SER A 267 -13.22 13.85 13.11
C SER A 267 -14.47 14.60 13.59
N ASN A 268 -14.31 15.84 14.05
CA ASN A 268 -15.39 16.70 14.53
C ASN A 268 -15.85 17.73 13.48
N SER A 269 -15.39 17.60 12.23
CA SER A 269 -15.71 18.53 11.16
C SER A 269 -17.12 18.29 10.60
N SER A 270 -17.65 19.30 9.90
CA SER A 270 -18.93 19.17 9.19
C SER A 270 -18.90 18.08 8.12
N TYR A 271 -17.75 17.74 7.53
CA TYR A 271 -17.64 16.64 6.54
C TYR A 271 -18.03 15.29 7.15
N VAL A 272 -17.47 14.96 8.32
CA VAL A 272 -17.75 13.71 9.03
C VAL A 272 -19.18 13.70 9.55
N THR A 273 -19.66 14.81 10.12
CA THR A 273 -21.04 14.93 10.59
C THR A 273 -22.05 14.77 9.46
N THR A 274 -21.81 15.39 8.30
CA THR A 274 -22.70 15.31 7.13
C THR A 274 -22.70 13.88 6.54
N SER A 275 -21.54 13.24 6.45
CA SER A 275 -21.42 11.83 6.02
C SER A 275 -22.25 10.91 6.94
N TYR A 276 -22.15 11.10 8.25
CA TYR A 276 -22.94 10.37 9.23
C TYR A 276 -24.46 10.64 9.09
N GLU A 277 -24.87 11.91 9.05
CA GLU A 277 -26.29 12.28 8.92
C GLU A 277 -26.92 11.73 7.64
N ASN A 278 -26.19 11.77 6.53
CA ASN A 278 -26.62 11.18 5.27
C ASN A 278 -26.75 9.65 5.36
N PHE A 279 -25.84 8.97 6.07
CA PHE A 279 -25.94 7.53 6.32
C PHE A 279 -27.20 7.19 7.14
N ILE A 280 -27.43 7.90 8.24
CA ILE A 280 -28.62 7.73 9.08
C ILE A 280 -29.90 7.96 8.27
N LYS A 281 -29.96 9.05 7.49
CA LYS A 281 -31.11 9.37 6.65
C LYS A 281 -31.33 8.34 5.55
N ARG A 282 -30.28 7.91 4.85
CA ARG A 282 -30.39 6.95 3.73
C ARG A 282 -30.94 5.60 4.18
N PHE A 283 -30.59 5.15 5.37
CA PHE A 283 -31.01 3.85 5.91
C PHE A 283 -32.11 3.94 6.96
N HIS A 284 -32.74 5.11 7.14
CA HIS A 284 -33.79 5.35 8.14
C HIS A 284 -33.40 4.81 9.53
N LEU A 285 -32.17 5.06 9.96
CA LEU A 285 -31.64 4.57 11.22
C LEU A 285 -32.00 5.51 12.37
N LYS A 286 -32.05 4.98 13.59
CA LYS A 286 -32.28 5.77 14.80
C LYS A 286 -30.96 6.44 15.23
N PRO A 287 -30.85 7.78 15.24
CA PRO A 287 -29.59 8.46 15.57
C PRO A 287 -28.99 8.05 16.93
N GLU A 288 -29.84 7.71 17.90
CA GLU A 288 -29.45 7.26 19.24
C GLU A 288 -28.79 5.86 19.28
N GLU A 289 -28.94 5.03 18.23
CA GLU A 289 -28.36 3.69 18.16
C GLU A 289 -27.02 3.65 17.39
N TYR A 290 -26.58 4.76 16.80
CA TYR A 290 -25.42 4.83 15.90
C TYR A 290 -24.52 6.03 16.19
N THR A 291 -23.29 5.98 15.71
CA THR A 291 -22.31 7.07 15.86
C THR A 291 -21.49 7.24 14.58
N PRO A 292 -20.81 8.39 14.36
CA PRO A 292 -19.89 8.54 13.22
C PRO A 292 -18.81 7.44 13.15
N ASP A 293 -18.36 6.91 14.29
CA ASP A 293 -17.39 5.81 14.32
C ASP A 293 -17.93 4.52 13.68
N ASP A 294 -19.24 4.36 13.51
CA ASP A 294 -19.80 3.23 12.78
C ASP A 294 -19.47 3.27 11.29
N LEU A 295 -19.48 4.44 10.63
CA LEU A 295 -19.06 4.54 9.23
C LEU A 295 -17.57 4.23 9.08
N LYS A 296 -16.74 4.61 10.06
CA LYS A 296 -15.33 4.20 10.10
C LYS A 296 -15.17 2.68 10.18
N LYS A 297 -16.00 2.00 10.98
CA LYS A 297 -16.02 0.53 11.06
C LYS A 297 -16.42 -0.08 9.71
N ILE A 298 -17.46 0.46 9.06
CA ILE A 298 -17.89 0.05 7.72
C ILE A 298 -16.76 0.21 6.71
N PHE A 299 -16.09 1.38 6.70
CA PHE A 299 -14.96 1.66 5.83
C PHE A 299 -13.83 0.63 6.01
N PHE A 300 -13.47 0.31 7.26
CA PHE A 300 -12.43 -0.69 7.50
C PHE A 300 -12.87 -2.12 7.20
N ALA A 301 -14.12 -2.51 7.50
CA ALA A 301 -14.66 -3.81 7.14
C ALA A 301 -14.61 -4.02 5.62
N CYS A 302 -15.16 -3.06 4.87
CA CYS A 302 -15.02 -2.99 3.41
C CYS A 302 -13.56 -3.10 2.99
N SER A 303 -12.67 -2.26 3.53
CA SER A 303 -11.26 -2.24 3.14
C SER A 303 -10.54 -3.58 3.34
N TYR A 304 -10.78 -4.26 4.47
CA TYR A 304 -10.19 -5.57 4.72
C TYR A 304 -10.74 -6.64 3.78
N GLU A 305 -12.04 -6.62 3.47
CA GLU A 305 -12.59 -7.56 2.49
C GLU A 305 -12.02 -7.30 1.10
N ILE A 306 -12.04 -6.04 0.62
CA ILE A 306 -11.43 -5.64 -0.67
C ILE A 306 -10.00 -6.13 -0.80
N ALA A 307 -9.22 -6.07 0.28
CA ALA A 307 -7.83 -6.51 0.28
C ALA A 307 -7.65 -8.01 0.04
N VAL A 308 -8.65 -8.83 0.39
CA VAL A 308 -8.58 -10.29 0.38
C VAL A 308 -9.30 -10.91 -0.80
N MET A 309 -10.28 -10.21 -1.40
CA MET A 309 -11.07 -10.74 -2.53
C MET A 309 -10.20 -11.16 -3.72
N ASN A 310 -10.69 -12.07 -4.54
CA ASN A 310 -10.13 -12.36 -5.86
C ASN A 310 -10.57 -11.33 -6.91
N ASP A 311 -9.91 -11.31 -8.06
CA ASP A 311 -10.21 -10.35 -9.15
C ASP A 311 -11.61 -10.53 -9.77
N TYR A 312 -12.21 -11.71 -9.59
CA TYR A 312 -13.53 -12.06 -10.14
C TYR A 312 -14.65 -12.00 -9.10
N ASP A 313 -14.33 -11.68 -7.85
CA ASP A 313 -15.33 -11.61 -6.78
C ASP A 313 -16.20 -10.36 -6.94
N ASP A 314 -17.46 -10.48 -6.55
CA ASP A 314 -18.32 -9.32 -6.37
C ASP A 314 -17.75 -8.38 -5.32
N VAL A 315 -17.95 -7.08 -5.52
CA VAL A 315 -17.58 -6.06 -4.52
C VAL A 315 -18.23 -6.37 -3.18
N SER A 316 -17.42 -6.32 -2.11
CA SER A 316 -17.87 -6.50 -0.73
C SER A 316 -19.16 -5.72 -0.43
N PRO A 317 -20.21 -6.38 0.08
CA PRO A 317 -21.46 -5.72 0.47
C PRO A 317 -21.26 -4.66 1.56
N TRP A 318 -20.20 -4.73 2.37
CA TRP A 318 -19.86 -3.68 3.33
C TRP A 318 -19.54 -2.35 2.64
N CYS A 319 -18.93 -2.39 1.45
CA CYS A 319 -18.64 -1.19 0.69
C CYS A 319 -19.92 -0.49 0.18
N SER A 320 -21.00 -1.24 -0.05
CA SER A 320 -22.29 -0.69 -0.51
C SER A 320 -23.00 0.17 0.54
N LEU A 321 -22.61 0.04 1.81
CA LEU A 321 -23.10 0.88 2.89
C LEU A 321 -22.48 2.29 2.89
N LEU A 322 -21.49 2.55 2.05
CA LEU A 322 -20.86 3.86 1.86
C LEU A 322 -21.15 4.40 0.46
N THR A 323 -21.22 5.71 0.32
CA THR A 323 -21.28 6.41 -0.96
C THR A 323 -19.87 6.75 -1.46
N PRO A 324 -19.67 7.01 -2.76
CA PRO A 324 -18.39 7.51 -3.27
C PRO A 324 -17.86 8.76 -2.55
N ASN A 325 -18.73 9.59 -1.98
CA ASN A 325 -18.35 10.78 -1.22
C ASN A 325 -17.87 10.46 0.21
N ASP A 326 -18.26 9.31 0.77
CA ASP A 326 -17.84 8.90 2.11
C ASP A 326 -16.39 8.38 2.12
N PHE A 327 -15.98 7.64 1.10
CA PHE A 327 -14.64 7.04 1.02
C PHE A 327 -13.49 8.03 1.24
N PRO A 328 -13.41 9.18 0.52
CA PRO A 328 -12.31 10.11 0.72
C PRO A 328 -12.31 10.74 2.12
N ILE A 329 -13.48 10.90 2.77
CA ILE A 329 -13.56 11.40 4.15
C ILE A 329 -12.90 10.41 5.10
N TRP A 330 -13.26 9.13 5.01
CA TRP A 330 -12.74 8.09 5.91
C TRP A 330 -11.28 7.72 5.60
N GLU A 331 -10.87 7.76 4.33
CA GLU A 331 -9.46 7.67 3.95
C GLU A 331 -8.67 8.82 4.56
N TYR A 332 -9.15 10.06 4.42
CA TYR A 332 -8.43 11.23 4.91
C TYR A 332 -8.28 11.23 6.43
N LEU A 333 -9.33 10.85 7.15
CA LEU A 333 -9.27 10.66 8.60
C LEU A 333 -8.22 9.60 8.99
N ALA A 334 -8.11 8.50 8.25
CA ALA A 334 -7.10 7.49 8.47
C ALA A 334 -5.68 7.99 8.14
N ASP A 335 -5.53 8.78 7.08
CA ASP A 335 -4.26 9.36 6.66
C ASP A 335 -3.75 10.42 7.64
N LEU A 336 -4.62 11.30 8.16
CA LEU A 336 -4.26 12.21 9.25
C LEU A 336 -3.72 11.44 10.45
N LYS A 337 -4.35 10.31 10.82
CA LYS A 337 -3.86 9.48 11.92
C LYS A 337 -2.46 8.95 11.66
N HIS A 338 -2.18 8.42 10.47
CA HIS A 338 -0.85 7.88 10.14
C HIS A 338 0.19 8.99 9.98
N TYR A 339 -0.18 10.11 9.36
CA TYR A 339 0.69 11.28 9.18
C TYR A 339 1.20 11.79 10.54
N TRP A 340 0.28 12.07 11.45
CA TRP A 340 0.60 12.68 12.74
C TRP A 340 1.26 11.72 13.73
N ARG A 341 0.92 10.43 13.68
CA ARG A 341 1.46 9.42 14.61
C ARG A 341 2.71 8.68 14.11
N LYS A 342 2.98 8.65 12.81
CA LYS A 342 4.01 7.75 12.22
C LYS A 342 4.86 8.37 11.12
N SER A 343 4.53 9.58 10.66
CA SER A 343 5.24 10.23 9.55
C SER A 343 5.61 11.67 9.96
N TYR A 344 5.55 12.61 9.03
CA TYR A 344 5.96 14.02 9.16
C TYR A 344 5.23 14.87 10.23
N GLY A 345 4.26 14.33 10.98
CA GLY A 345 3.61 15.07 12.06
C GLY A 345 4.59 15.67 13.07
N TYR A 346 5.55 14.84 13.51
CA TYR A 346 6.59 15.20 14.46
C TYR A 346 7.92 14.59 14.05
N GLU A 347 9.00 15.34 14.26
CA GLU A 347 10.35 14.90 13.94
C GLU A 347 10.73 13.58 14.64
N LEU A 348 10.26 13.39 15.87
CA LEU A 348 10.48 12.15 16.63
C LEU A 348 9.89 10.90 15.95
N ASN A 349 8.83 11.04 15.15
CA ASN A 349 8.20 9.91 14.47
C ASN A 349 9.16 9.20 13.51
N TYR A 350 10.02 9.96 12.83
CA TYR A 350 10.96 9.45 11.83
C TYR A 350 12.41 9.47 12.29
N LYS A 351 12.81 10.29 13.27
CA LYS A 351 14.15 10.18 13.89
C LYS A 351 14.43 8.80 14.49
N GLN A 352 13.40 8.12 15.00
CA GLN A 352 13.55 6.77 15.52
C GLN A 352 13.87 5.71 14.44
N SER A 353 13.65 6.01 13.15
CA SER A 353 13.99 5.10 12.05
C SER A 353 15.42 5.24 11.55
N CYS A 354 16.14 6.29 12.00
CA CYS A 354 17.53 6.55 11.61
C CYS A 354 18.48 5.36 11.79
N PRO A 355 18.40 4.52 12.84
CA PRO A 355 19.24 3.32 12.93
C PRO A 355 19.04 2.35 11.77
N LEU A 356 17.80 2.08 11.36
CA LEU A 356 17.51 1.20 10.22
C LEU A 356 17.95 1.85 8.91
N LEU A 357 17.64 3.13 8.69
CA LEU A 357 18.06 3.84 7.48
C LEU A 357 19.61 3.89 7.38
N GLY A 358 20.29 4.14 8.50
CA GLY A 358 21.75 4.13 8.58
C GLY A 358 22.33 2.76 8.23
N GLU A 359 21.75 1.68 8.74
CA GLU A 359 22.15 0.30 8.38
C GLU A 359 21.97 0.03 6.88
N MET A 360 20.82 0.40 6.29
CA MET A 360 20.57 0.22 4.85
C MET A 360 21.59 0.99 4.00
N LEU A 361 21.89 2.23 4.36
CA LEU A 361 22.87 3.07 3.66
C LEU A 361 24.31 2.56 3.85
N GLN A 362 24.64 2.07 5.04
CA GLN A 362 25.97 1.49 5.32
C GLN A 362 26.20 0.25 4.46
N GLN A 363 25.21 -0.64 4.34
CA GLN A 363 25.32 -1.82 3.47
C GLN A 363 25.53 -1.44 2.00
N ILE A 364 24.81 -0.42 1.51
CA ILE A 364 25.01 0.11 0.15
C ILE A 364 26.43 0.67 -0.02
N TYR A 365 26.91 1.44 0.96
CA TYR A 365 28.26 2.00 0.95
C TYR A 365 29.34 0.91 0.92
N ASP A 366 29.23 -0.09 1.78
CA ASP A 366 30.18 -1.20 1.86
C ASP A 366 30.23 -1.99 0.55
N VAL A 367 29.07 -2.21 -0.07
CA VAL A 367 28.99 -2.85 -1.40
C VAL A 367 29.67 -2.00 -2.46
N ALA A 368 29.44 -0.69 -2.48
CA ALA A 368 30.09 0.20 -3.45
C ALA A 368 31.63 0.16 -3.31
N ILE A 369 32.15 0.18 -2.07
CA ILE A 369 33.59 0.07 -1.80
C ILE A 369 34.15 -1.29 -2.23
N ASN A 370 33.47 -2.39 -1.89
CA ASN A 370 33.91 -3.73 -2.23
C ASN A 370 33.82 -4.02 -3.73
N PHE A 371 32.81 -3.45 -4.41
CA PHE A 371 32.68 -3.52 -5.86
C PHE A 371 33.86 -2.82 -6.56
N LYS A 372 34.23 -1.62 -6.08
CA LYS A 372 35.42 -0.90 -6.56
C LYS A 372 36.71 -1.68 -6.31
N LYS A 373 36.90 -2.25 -5.11
CA LYS A 373 38.08 -3.09 -4.78
C LYS A 373 38.15 -4.35 -5.65
N GLY A 374 37.00 -4.89 -6.04
CA GLY A 374 36.88 -6.00 -6.99
C GLY A 374 37.00 -5.57 -8.46
N ASN A 375 37.57 -4.40 -8.76
CA ASN A 375 37.72 -3.84 -10.10
C ASN A 375 36.40 -3.80 -10.89
N TYR A 376 35.29 -3.49 -10.21
CA TYR A 376 33.95 -3.42 -10.80
C TYR A 376 33.51 -4.75 -11.44
N ASN A 377 33.99 -5.89 -10.95
CA ASN A 377 33.60 -7.20 -11.45
C ASN A 377 32.14 -7.49 -11.09
N GLN A 378 31.26 -7.35 -12.10
CA GLN A 378 29.83 -7.59 -12.01
C GLN A 378 29.47 -9.01 -11.54
N ASN A 379 30.36 -9.99 -11.75
CA ASN A 379 30.15 -11.39 -11.36
C ASN A 379 31.00 -11.81 -10.16
N ASN A 380 31.45 -10.86 -9.32
CA ASN A 380 32.11 -11.19 -8.06
C ASN A 380 31.18 -12.04 -7.17
N PRO A 381 31.53 -13.31 -6.86
CA PRO A 381 30.68 -14.23 -6.12
C PRO A 381 30.64 -13.94 -4.61
N LEU A 382 31.53 -13.08 -4.10
CA LEU A 382 31.58 -12.69 -2.69
C LEU A 382 30.88 -11.35 -2.42
N LEU A 383 30.42 -10.65 -3.46
CA LEU A 383 29.77 -9.36 -3.29
C LEU A 383 28.37 -9.55 -2.72
N HIS A 384 28.05 -8.81 -1.66
CA HIS A 384 26.69 -8.76 -1.11
C HIS A 384 25.74 -8.07 -2.11
N ARG A 385 24.72 -8.78 -2.56
CA ARG A 385 23.84 -8.36 -3.67
C ARG A 385 22.48 -7.85 -3.24
N GLY A 386 22.03 -8.24 -2.06
CA GLY A 386 20.77 -7.67 -1.58
C GLY A 386 20.47 -7.89 -0.11
N SER A 387 19.65 -6.99 0.40
CA SER A 387 19.09 -7.05 1.74
C SER A 387 17.59 -6.77 1.69
N PHE A 388 16.81 -7.70 2.23
CA PHE A 388 15.35 -7.64 2.23
C PHE A 388 14.82 -7.63 3.66
N TRP A 389 14.12 -6.56 4.03
CA TRP A 389 13.66 -6.29 5.39
C TRP A 389 12.13 -6.37 5.49
N PHE A 390 11.58 -7.06 6.48
CA PHE A 390 10.13 -7.23 6.65
C PHE A 390 9.64 -6.64 7.97
N GLY A 391 8.85 -5.57 7.88
CA GLY A 391 8.35 -4.81 9.03
C GLY A 391 6.87 -4.43 8.90
N HIS A 392 6.55 -3.23 9.38
CA HIS A 392 5.19 -2.74 9.56
C HIS A 392 4.93 -1.44 8.80
N ALA A 393 3.67 -0.98 8.78
CA ALA A 393 3.38 0.39 8.34
C ALA A 393 4.11 1.40 9.25
N GLU A 394 4.20 1.07 10.54
CA GLU A 394 4.98 1.76 11.58
C GLU A 394 6.50 1.71 11.35
N THR A 395 6.99 0.92 10.39
CA THR A 395 8.40 0.89 9.97
C THR A 395 8.60 1.67 8.66
N VAL A 396 7.74 1.41 7.67
CA VAL A 396 7.83 2.01 6.32
C VAL A 396 7.56 3.52 6.35
N LEU A 397 6.50 3.96 7.04
CA LEU A 397 6.12 5.39 7.06
C LEU A 397 7.23 6.27 7.67
N PRO A 398 7.86 5.92 8.81
CA PRO A 398 9.02 6.64 9.33
C PRO A 398 10.23 6.66 8.39
N ILE A 399 10.52 5.58 7.66
CA ILE A 399 11.66 5.54 6.72
C ILE A 399 11.40 6.48 5.54
N VAL A 400 10.21 6.40 4.96
CA VAL A 400 9.77 7.30 3.89
C VAL A 400 9.83 8.76 4.34
N ALA A 401 9.39 9.03 5.57
CA ALA A 401 9.47 10.37 6.14
C ALA A 401 10.92 10.86 6.33
N ALA A 402 11.80 10.01 6.85
CA ALA A 402 13.23 10.31 7.04
C ALA A 402 13.96 10.57 5.72
N LEU A 403 13.54 9.91 4.62
CA LEU A 403 14.05 10.15 3.27
C LEU A 403 13.55 11.47 2.66
N GLY A 404 12.57 12.13 3.28
CA GLY A 404 12.06 13.41 2.77
C GLY A 404 11.14 13.29 1.55
N ILE A 405 10.58 12.11 1.26
CA ILE A 405 9.69 11.85 0.11
C ILE A 405 8.23 11.60 0.55
N PHE A 406 7.28 11.77 -0.38
CA PHE A 406 5.83 11.73 -0.09
C PHE A 406 5.36 12.76 0.95
N ASN A 407 5.74 14.01 0.72
CA ASN A 407 5.29 15.17 1.47
C ASN A 407 5.00 16.31 0.49
N ASP A 408 3.92 17.05 0.69
CA ASP A 408 3.60 18.25 -0.11
C ASP A 408 4.67 19.36 0.07
N SER A 409 5.58 19.17 1.04
CA SER A 409 6.76 20.01 1.25
C SER A 409 7.94 19.73 0.29
N VAL A 410 7.90 18.65 -0.49
CA VAL A 410 8.97 18.32 -1.45
C VAL A 410 9.10 19.46 -2.46
N GLY A 411 10.25 20.15 -2.47
CA GLY A 411 10.51 21.32 -3.32
C GLY A 411 10.17 22.67 -2.69
N HIS A 412 9.71 22.71 -1.43
CA HIS A 412 9.35 23.94 -0.71
C HIS A 412 10.31 24.21 0.46
N SER A 413 10.52 25.49 0.78
CA SER A 413 11.39 25.93 1.90
C SER A 413 10.73 25.75 3.28
N THR A 414 9.43 25.50 3.33
CA THR A 414 8.64 25.31 4.55
C THR A 414 7.92 23.96 4.53
N LEU A 415 7.77 23.36 5.72
CA LEU A 415 7.07 22.08 5.89
C LEU A 415 5.54 22.30 5.81
N HIS A 416 4.96 22.02 4.66
CA HIS A 416 3.53 21.88 4.44
C HIS A 416 3.02 20.60 5.10
N LYS A 417 2.37 20.74 6.27
CA LYS A 417 1.81 19.61 7.01
C LYS A 417 0.40 19.26 6.55
N LEU A 418 0.07 17.98 6.62
CA LEU A 418 -1.30 17.50 6.42
C LEU A 418 -2.19 17.94 7.59
N THR A 419 -3.13 18.86 7.37
CA THR A 419 -4.04 19.38 8.42
C THR A 419 -5.50 19.11 8.11
N ALA A 420 -6.38 19.16 9.11
CA ALA A 420 -7.82 18.94 8.91
C ALA A 420 -8.44 19.87 7.84
N ASP A 421 -7.90 21.08 7.67
CA ASP A 421 -8.43 22.08 6.76
C ASP A 421 -8.02 21.85 5.29
N ASN A 422 -7.00 21.00 5.03
CA ASN A 422 -6.56 20.69 3.66
C ASN A 422 -7.49 19.71 2.92
N PHE A 423 -8.59 19.26 3.52
CA PHE A 423 -9.44 18.22 2.92
C PHE A 423 -10.01 18.60 1.55
N ASN A 424 -10.48 19.85 1.37
CA ASN A 424 -11.02 20.29 0.08
C ASN A 424 -9.95 20.34 -1.02
N GLU A 425 -8.76 20.82 -0.68
CA GLU A 425 -7.61 20.84 -1.59
C GLU A 425 -7.26 19.41 -2.01
N ARG A 426 -7.24 18.48 -1.04
CA ARG A 426 -7.02 17.06 -1.29
C ARG A 426 -8.06 16.43 -2.21
N LEU A 427 -9.35 16.74 -2.01
CA LEU A 427 -10.42 16.27 -2.90
C LEU A 427 -10.20 16.76 -4.33
N ARG A 428 -9.86 18.04 -4.51
CA ARG A 428 -9.52 18.59 -5.83
C ARG A 428 -8.32 17.88 -6.45
N MET A 429 -7.30 17.57 -5.66
CA MET A 429 -6.12 16.84 -6.14
C MET A 429 -6.45 15.42 -6.61
N ILE A 430 -7.42 14.75 -5.97
CA ILE A 430 -7.85 13.39 -6.29
C ILE A 430 -8.79 13.36 -7.51
N TYR A 431 -9.75 14.28 -7.58
CA TYR A 431 -10.84 14.22 -8.56
C TYR A 431 -10.66 15.18 -9.75
N ASP A 432 -10.03 16.32 -9.55
CA ASP A 432 -9.98 17.39 -10.56
C ASP A 432 -8.60 17.46 -11.26
N THR A 433 -7.50 17.23 -10.54
CA THR A 433 -6.13 17.30 -11.07
C THR A 433 -5.44 15.94 -11.20
N ASP A 434 -4.24 15.92 -11.76
CA ASP A 434 -3.39 14.73 -11.67
C ASP A 434 -2.81 14.67 -10.26
N ILE A 435 -2.87 13.49 -9.65
CA ILE A 435 -2.42 13.30 -8.28
C ILE A 435 -0.90 13.45 -8.24
N PRO A 436 -0.36 14.39 -7.45
CA PRO A 436 1.08 14.55 -7.36
C PRO A 436 1.74 13.29 -6.83
N SER A 437 2.87 12.90 -7.44
CA SER A 437 3.68 11.75 -6.98
C SER A 437 4.22 11.95 -5.56
N THR A 438 4.29 13.19 -5.09
CA THR A 438 4.73 13.59 -3.74
C THR A 438 3.61 13.61 -2.71
N MET A 439 2.35 13.41 -3.10
CA MET A 439 1.22 13.51 -2.18
C MET A 439 1.30 12.44 -1.09
N PHE A 440 1.21 12.84 0.18
CA PHE A 440 1.15 11.86 1.27
C PHE A 440 -0.18 11.12 1.23
N ARG A 441 -0.20 9.84 0.82
CA ARG A 441 -1.35 8.94 0.98
C ARG A 441 -0.87 7.61 1.56
N THR A 442 -1.49 7.14 2.64
CA THR A 442 -1.01 5.89 3.26
C THR A 442 -1.25 4.70 2.33
N SER A 443 -2.28 4.77 1.49
CA SER A 443 -2.58 3.81 0.43
C SER A 443 -1.49 3.68 -0.63
N TYR A 444 -0.70 4.74 -0.86
CA TYR A 444 0.43 4.72 -1.78
C TYR A 444 1.72 4.26 -1.09
N ILE A 445 1.96 4.78 0.11
CA ILE A 445 3.25 4.62 0.79
C ILE A 445 3.34 3.28 1.52
N ALA A 446 2.26 2.92 2.21
CA ALA A 446 2.22 1.73 3.04
C ALA A 446 0.86 1.01 2.90
N PRO A 447 0.45 0.56 1.70
CA PRO A 447 -0.62 -0.44 1.55
C PRO A 447 -0.16 -1.79 2.15
N PHE A 448 -1.02 -2.81 2.16
CA PHE A 448 -0.51 -4.17 2.40
C PHE A 448 0.59 -4.51 1.39
N ALA A 449 1.64 -5.20 1.84
CA ALA A 449 2.87 -5.46 1.08
C ALA A 449 3.59 -4.22 0.47
N GLY A 450 3.20 -3.01 0.88
CA GLY A 450 3.86 -1.76 0.48
C GLY A 450 5.35 -1.79 0.82
N ASN A 451 6.17 -1.18 -0.03
CA ASN A 451 7.62 -1.30 0.07
C ASN A 451 8.36 -0.05 -0.42
N VAL A 452 9.60 0.08 0.04
CA VAL A 452 10.58 1.06 -0.41
C VAL A 452 11.88 0.33 -0.73
N ALA A 453 12.49 0.62 -1.88
CA ALA A 453 13.73 0.00 -2.33
C ALA A 453 14.77 1.05 -2.72
N LEU A 454 16.00 0.83 -2.28
CA LEU A 454 17.18 1.58 -2.66
C LEU A 454 18.02 0.69 -3.59
N LEU A 455 18.27 1.17 -4.81
CA LEU A 455 18.98 0.43 -5.85
C LEU A 455 20.33 1.10 -6.11
N LEU A 456 21.42 0.34 -5.96
CA LEU A 456 22.75 0.82 -6.29
C LEU A 456 23.07 0.44 -7.73
N TYR A 457 23.34 1.45 -8.57
CA TYR A 457 23.77 1.26 -9.95
C TYR A 457 25.23 1.68 -10.14
N TYR A 458 25.93 0.98 -11.03
CA TYR A 458 27.24 1.36 -11.54
C TYR A 458 27.08 1.94 -12.95
N CYS A 459 27.56 3.16 -13.13
CA CYS A 459 27.43 3.94 -14.35
C CYS A 459 28.83 4.42 -14.79
N PRO A 460 29.59 3.63 -15.55
CA PRO A 460 30.94 4.04 -15.98
C PRO A 460 30.93 5.23 -16.95
N ASP A 461 29.80 5.44 -17.64
CA ASP A 461 29.65 6.40 -18.74
C ASP A 461 28.80 7.64 -18.38
N LEU A 462 28.54 7.86 -17.08
CA LEU A 462 27.98 9.07 -16.50
C LEU A 462 29.08 9.78 -15.71
#